data_AF-A0A7W0YSB1-F1
#
_entry.id   AF-A0A7W0YSB1-F1
#
_cell.length_a   1.000
_cell.length_b   1.000
_cell.length_c   1.000
_cell.angle_alpha   90.00
_cell.angle_beta   90.00
_cell.angle_gamma   90.00
#
_symmetry.space_group_name_H-M   'P 1'
#
loop_
_entity.id
_entity.type
_entity.pdbx_description
1 polymer ?
#
loop_
_entity_poly.entity_id
_entity_poly.type
_entity_poly.pdbx_seq_one_letter_code
_entity_poly.pdbx_strand_id
1 'polypeptide(L)'
;HGHPDRLNLLLADGDVRWFDDPGTGSYVDPSLHWYRSTLAHTAPLVDGRSQPAVDGQLIGFDDCGEAAWISATAPLAAGLRVRRSVVLLEDYLVDLLEWDAEGDTVHEVALPWHGVDLVNELDEPLARTPHAITRGEMREDGFGFLSDTALVHAPDGVQRVRGHFGGRELRGWVLAHPESTWWSTRAPDVPTRSGLISLLLVRRSAQRGRYLGVWSWRDAIASVESDGTSVRVELRDGASDQHSWDLAGWCIEHEPVHGNPKRRDRVVLGGMRGPAENTGISQSPAAQEIPSDSHALPATFVLGEPHYRRSEESWNEAGRPTATVTVATTRLDTLAIDVDVSHVHRCFVAVDAENPLDNEPAAINGAGVQLYVAAGERKGGWLLVPDPSSRDVAVRMIEGWEKGLTVSARWQATASGYALVAEVALPAGTTEAALDVIVNETAPGRERRRGQLVLSSARGEFVYLRGDRHDVARLLRFTIADA
;
A
#
# COMPACT_ATOMS: atom_id res chain seq x y z
N HIS A 1 -0.37 -8.57 -5.05
CA HIS A 1 0.87 -9.01 -4.38
C HIS A 1 1.84 -7.86 -4.11
N GLY A 2 1.81 -6.76 -4.87
CA GLY A 2 2.64 -5.60 -4.53
C GLY A 2 2.29 -5.01 -3.15
N HIS A 3 3.28 -4.41 -2.50
CA HIS A 3 3.11 -3.65 -1.27
C HIS A 3 2.93 -2.16 -1.59
N PRO A 4 2.33 -1.37 -0.68
CA PRO A 4 2.20 0.08 -0.83
C PRO A 4 3.52 0.78 -0.44
N ASP A 5 4.60 0.49 -1.15
CA ASP A 5 5.97 0.86 -0.78
C ASP A 5 6.70 1.58 -1.92
N ARG A 6 6.03 2.50 -2.61
CA ARG A 6 6.69 3.32 -3.64
C ARG A 6 7.84 4.09 -3.02
N LEU A 7 8.93 4.15 -3.78
CA LEU A 7 10.19 4.74 -3.37
C LEU A 7 10.84 4.03 -2.16
N ASN A 8 10.53 2.75 -1.90
CA ASN A 8 11.24 1.93 -0.92
C ASN A 8 12.73 1.78 -1.28
N LEU A 9 13.58 1.68 -0.25
CA LEU A 9 15.02 1.46 -0.39
C LEU A 9 15.40 0.17 0.32
N LEU A 10 15.96 -0.76 -0.46
CA LEU A 10 16.66 -1.92 0.07
C LEU A 10 18.17 -1.68 -0.06
N LEU A 11 18.91 -2.01 0.99
CA LEU A 11 20.38 -1.90 1.01
C LEU A 11 20.96 -3.23 1.47
N ALA A 12 21.82 -3.82 0.63
CA ALA A 12 22.48 -5.08 0.91
C ALA A 12 23.94 -5.04 0.46
N ASP A 13 24.81 -5.76 1.19
CA ASP A 13 26.20 -5.98 0.83
C ASP A 13 26.58 -7.45 1.09
N GLY A 14 26.72 -8.22 0.01
CA GLY A 14 26.82 -9.68 0.08
C GLY A 14 25.58 -10.29 0.75
N ASP A 15 25.81 -11.09 1.80
CA ASP A 15 24.74 -11.74 2.56
C ASP A 15 24.09 -10.84 3.63
N VAL A 16 24.63 -9.63 3.86
CA VAL A 16 24.08 -8.70 4.86
C VAL A 16 23.00 -7.83 4.24
N ARG A 17 21.80 -7.88 4.84
CA ARG A 17 20.66 -7.00 4.52
C ARG A 17 20.58 -5.90 5.56
N TRP A 18 20.97 -4.69 5.17
CA TRP A 18 21.03 -3.50 6.02
C TRP A 18 19.65 -2.85 6.14
N PHE A 19 19.03 -2.57 5.00
CA PHE A 19 17.62 -2.23 4.89
C PHE A 19 16.97 -3.34 4.09
N ASP A 20 16.18 -4.16 4.76
CA ASP A 20 15.54 -5.31 4.17
C ASP A 20 14.07 -5.01 3.89
N ASP A 21 13.52 -5.70 2.90
CA ASP A 21 12.08 -5.78 2.71
C ASP A 21 11.58 -6.95 3.56
N PRO A 22 10.54 -6.77 4.38
CA PRO A 22 10.03 -7.87 5.19
C PRO A 22 9.43 -9.00 4.35
N GLY A 23 9.12 -8.78 3.08
CA GLY A 23 8.45 -9.73 2.23
C GLY A 23 7.05 -10.05 2.76
N THR A 24 6.58 -11.27 2.54
CA THR A 24 5.23 -11.66 2.91
C THR A 24 5.24 -12.60 4.11
N GLY A 25 4.46 -12.24 5.14
CA GLY A 25 4.16 -13.15 6.23
C GLY A 25 3.13 -14.22 5.86
N SER A 26 2.74 -15.02 6.84
CA SER A 26 1.68 -15.99 6.68
C SER A 26 0.34 -15.30 6.37
N TYR A 27 -0.40 -15.82 5.38
CA TYR A 27 -1.72 -15.29 5.00
C TYR A 27 -2.77 -15.42 6.11
N VAL A 28 -2.48 -16.25 7.11
CA VAL A 28 -3.38 -16.53 8.23
C VAL A 28 -2.96 -15.85 9.53
N ASP A 29 -1.85 -15.10 9.51
CA ASP A 29 -1.31 -14.45 10.69
C ASP A 29 -1.63 -12.94 10.69
N PRO A 30 -2.11 -12.39 11.83
CA PRO A 30 -2.28 -10.95 12.04
C PRO A 30 -1.14 -10.06 11.54
N SER A 31 0.12 -10.52 11.66
CA SER A 31 1.31 -9.80 11.21
C SER A 31 1.35 -9.51 9.71
N LEU A 32 0.51 -10.16 8.89
CA LEU A 32 0.39 -9.82 7.48
C LEU A 32 0.01 -8.35 7.25
N HIS A 33 -0.80 -7.75 8.14
CA HIS A 33 -1.13 -6.32 8.05
C HIS A 33 0.10 -5.43 8.26
N TRP A 34 1.01 -5.82 9.15
CA TRP A 34 2.30 -5.15 9.31
C TRP A 34 3.11 -5.24 8.02
N TYR A 35 3.33 -6.46 7.52
CA TYR A 35 4.15 -6.70 6.34
C TYR A 35 3.62 -6.04 5.05
N ARG A 36 2.33 -5.69 5.02
CA ARG A 36 1.71 -4.94 3.91
C ARG A 36 1.55 -3.45 4.17
N SER A 37 1.97 -2.96 5.33
CA SER A 37 1.95 -1.53 5.64
C SER A 37 3.14 -0.81 5.03
N THR A 38 2.99 0.44 4.62
CA THR A 38 4.14 1.26 4.20
C THR A 38 5.17 1.40 5.32
N LEU A 39 4.72 1.43 6.57
CA LEU A 39 5.56 1.58 7.76
C LEU A 39 6.54 0.41 8.00
N ALA A 40 6.28 -0.75 7.40
CA ALA A 40 7.17 -1.91 7.44
C ALA A 40 8.31 -1.88 6.41
N HIS A 41 8.35 -0.85 5.56
CA HIS A 41 9.31 -0.69 4.49
C HIS A 41 10.09 0.60 4.71
N THR A 42 11.32 0.68 4.21
CA THR A 42 12.12 1.92 4.20
C THR A 42 11.58 2.85 3.11
N ALA A 43 10.31 3.26 3.22
CA ALA A 43 9.54 4.00 2.24
C ALA A 43 8.82 5.19 2.89
N PRO A 44 8.62 6.30 2.17
CA PRO A 44 7.92 7.46 2.70
C PRO A 44 6.46 7.15 3.05
N LEU A 45 6.06 7.42 4.29
CA LEU A 45 4.70 7.33 4.79
C LEU A 45 4.09 8.74 4.84
N VAL A 46 2.90 8.91 4.25
CA VAL A 46 2.22 10.21 4.19
C VAL A 46 0.98 10.17 5.06
N ASP A 47 0.81 11.20 5.89
CA ASP A 47 -0.35 11.36 6.75
C ASP A 47 -0.69 10.17 7.67
N GLY A 48 0.31 9.34 7.95
CA GLY A 48 0.17 8.16 8.81
C GLY A 48 -0.62 7.05 8.13
N ARG A 49 -0.81 7.12 6.81
CA ARG A 49 -1.56 6.15 6.03
C ARG A 49 -0.63 5.41 5.08
N SER A 50 -0.88 4.12 4.90
CA SER A 50 -0.23 3.35 3.85
C SER A 50 -0.53 3.96 2.47
N GLN A 51 0.47 3.92 1.59
CA GLN A 51 0.43 4.61 0.30
C GLN A 51 -0.72 4.11 -0.60
N PRO A 52 -1.30 4.98 -1.44
CA PRO A 52 -2.26 4.56 -2.46
C PRO A 52 -1.58 3.70 -3.53
N ALA A 53 -2.38 2.91 -4.26
CA ALA A 53 -1.92 2.15 -5.42
C ALA A 53 -1.68 3.08 -6.62
N VAL A 54 -0.52 3.75 -6.62
CA VAL A 54 -0.06 4.66 -7.69
C VAL A 54 1.20 4.13 -8.34
N ASP A 55 1.54 4.61 -9.53
CA ASP A 55 2.83 4.30 -10.16
C ASP A 55 3.90 5.34 -9.81
N GLY A 56 5.12 4.86 -9.62
CA GLY A 56 6.30 5.71 -9.57
C GLY A 56 6.78 6.05 -10.98
N GLN A 57 7.39 7.21 -11.13
CA GLN A 57 8.01 7.65 -12.37
C GLN A 57 9.52 7.77 -12.18
N LEU A 58 10.29 7.13 -13.05
CA LEU A 58 11.73 7.26 -13.09
C LEU A 58 12.10 8.61 -13.71
N ILE A 59 12.90 9.41 -12.99
CA ILE A 59 13.32 10.77 -13.35
C ILE A 59 14.78 10.81 -13.81
N GLY A 60 15.64 10.00 -13.22
CA GLY A 60 17.05 9.91 -13.58
C GLY A 60 17.62 8.53 -13.28
N PHE A 61 18.50 8.06 -14.14
CA PHE A 61 19.30 6.86 -13.91
C PHE A 61 20.61 6.95 -14.69
N ASP A 62 21.73 6.75 -14.01
CA ASP A 62 23.05 6.68 -14.65
C ASP A 62 23.98 5.78 -13.83
N ASP A 63 24.92 5.16 -14.52
CA ASP A 63 26.00 4.33 -13.95
C ASP A 63 27.24 4.55 -14.79
N CYS A 64 28.22 5.23 -14.21
CA CYS A 64 29.49 5.55 -14.86
C CYS A 64 30.65 4.67 -14.37
N GLY A 65 30.38 3.64 -13.58
CA GLY A 65 31.38 2.75 -12.98
C GLY A 65 32.06 3.29 -11.72
N GLU A 66 32.19 4.61 -11.58
CA GLU A 66 32.71 5.26 -10.36
C GLU A 66 31.58 5.55 -9.36
N ALA A 67 30.43 5.98 -9.86
CA ALA A 67 29.21 6.16 -9.10
C ALA A 67 27.99 5.82 -9.96
N ALA A 68 26.93 5.38 -9.30
CA ALA A 68 25.63 5.15 -9.92
C ALA A 68 24.56 5.93 -9.18
N TRP A 69 23.48 6.30 -9.87
CA TRP A 69 22.33 6.89 -9.21
C TRP A 69 21.00 6.52 -9.83
N ILE A 70 19.97 6.67 -9.03
CA ILE A 70 18.57 6.62 -9.44
C ILE A 70 17.81 7.76 -8.78
N SER A 71 16.92 8.39 -9.53
CA SER A 71 15.98 9.39 -9.02
C SER A 71 14.58 9.06 -9.52
N ALA A 72 13.62 8.94 -8.62
CA ALA A 72 12.24 8.59 -8.95
C ALA A 72 11.25 9.43 -8.15
N THR A 73 10.03 9.59 -8.66
CA THR A 73 8.95 10.34 -8.01
C THR A 73 7.64 9.56 -7.95
N ALA A 74 6.82 9.80 -6.94
CA ALA A 74 5.48 9.23 -6.83
C ALA A 74 4.48 10.25 -6.24
N PRO A 75 3.22 10.29 -6.74
CA PRO A 75 2.15 11.11 -6.18
C PRO A 75 1.52 10.38 -4.98
N LEU A 76 2.07 10.58 -3.78
CA LEU A 76 1.69 9.78 -2.60
C LEU A 76 0.43 10.27 -1.87
N ALA A 77 -0.01 11.49 -2.14
CA ALA A 77 -1.31 12.03 -1.72
C ALA A 77 -1.81 13.07 -2.72
N ALA A 78 -3.07 13.48 -2.59
CA ALA A 78 -3.64 14.52 -3.44
C ALA A 78 -2.82 15.82 -3.31
N GLY A 79 -2.28 16.31 -4.43
CA GLY A 79 -1.43 17.49 -4.46
C GLY A 79 -0.04 17.30 -3.83
N LEU A 80 0.38 16.10 -3.45
CA LEU A 80 1.71 15.85 -2.89
C LEU A 80 2.55 14.97 -3.82
N ARG A 81 3.70 15.50 -4.22
CA ARG A 81 4.71 14.74 -4.96
C ARG A 81 5.94 14.50 -4.08
N VAL A 82 6.34 13.24 -3.98
CA VAL A 82 7.57 12.84 -3.29
C VAL A 82 8.58 12.38 -4.33
N ARG A 83 9.84 12.77 -4.16
CA ARG A 83 10.99 12.38 -4.98
C ARG A 83 12.02 11.71 -4.06
N ARG A 84 12.60 10.60 -4.50
CA ARG A 84 13.75 9.98 -3.85
C ARG A 84 14.89 9.86 -4.84
N SER A 85 16.07 10.31 -4.45
CA SER A 85 17.31 10.17 -5.22
C SER A 85 18.32 9.40 -4.38
N VAL A 86 18.91 8.36 -4.95
CA VAL A 86 19.91 7.52 -4.28
C VAL A 86 21.15 7.52 -5.15
N VAL A 87 22.29 7.89 -4.57
CA VAL A 87 23.61 7.85 -5.20
C VAL A 87 24.46 6.83 -4.49
N LEU A 88 24.97 5.87 -5.24
CA LEU A 88 25.77 4.76 -4.76
C LEU A 88 27.23 4.92 -5.19
N LEU A 89 28.13 4.81 -4.23
CA LEU A 89 29.58 4.68 -4.42
C LEU A 89 30.03 3.33 -3.84
N GLU A 90 31.33 3.05 -3.88
CA GLU A 90 31.90 1.76 -3.47
C GLU A 90 31.57 1.41 -2.00
N ASP A 91 31.74 2.36 -1.08
CA ASP A 91 31.68 2.09 0.37
C ASP A 91 30.49 2.74 1.08
N TYR A 92 29.79 3.64 0.40
CA TYR A 92 28.68 4.38 0.97
C TYR A 92 27.65 4.79 -0.09
N LEU A 93 26.49 5.24 0.38
CA LEU A 93 25.47 5.86 -0.45
C LEU A 93 24.94 7.15 0.17
N VAL A 94 24.43 8.02 -0.69
CA VAL A 94 23.64 9.20 -0.32
C VAL A 94 22.18 8.97 -0.72
N ASP A 95 21.25 9.16 0.21
CA ASP A 95 19.81 8.99 0.07
C ASP A 95 19.12 10.31 0.37
N LEU A 96 18.49 10.90 -0.65
CA LEU A 96 17.79 12.17 -0.57
C LEU A 96 16.30 11.95 -0.88
N LEU A 97 15.45 12.11 0.14
CA LEU A 97 14.01 12.16 -0.01
C LEU A 97 13.55 13.63 0.03
N GLU A 98 12.81 14.08 -0.96
CA GLU A 98 12.27 15.44 -1.06
C GLU A 98 10.76 15.38 -1.32
N TRP A 99 10.02 16.36 -0.81
CA TRP A 99 8.60 16.51 -1.11
C TRP A 99 8.21 17.96 -1.30
N ASP A 100 7.24 18.16 -2.19
CA ASP A 100 6.62 19.45 -2.46
C ASP A 100 5.11 19.24 -2.65
N ALA A 101 4.33 19.99 -1.88
CA ALA A 101 2.87 19.99 -1.93
C ALA A 101 2.35 21.20 -2.74
N GLU A 102 1.29 20.98 -3.50
CA GLU A 102 0.61 22.00 -4.28
C GLU A 102 -0.20 22.96 -3.38
N GLY A 103 -0.22 24.23 -3.78
CA GLY A 103 -0.86 25.30 -3.02
C GLY A 103 -0.25 25.43 -1.62
N ASP A 104 -1.05 25.77 -0.60
CA ASP A 104 -0.60 25.93 0.78
C ASP A 104 -0.85 24.67 1.64
N THR A 105 -0.97 23.50 1.00
CA THR A 105 -1.29 22.25 1.69
C THR A 105 -0.10 21.75 2.50
N VAL A 106 -0.34 21.34 3.74
CA VAL A 106 0.67 20.76 4.62
C VAL A 106 0.39 19.27 4.77
N HIS A 107 1.39 18.44 4.47
CA HIS A 107 1.36 17.01 4.75
C HIS A 107 2.41 16.65 5.78
N GLU A 108 2.13 15.64 6.59
CA GLU A 108 3.20 14.98 7.35
C GLU A 108 3.81 13.89 6.48
N VAL A 109 5.11 13.99 6.25
CA VAL A 109 5.93 12.93 5.64
C VAL A 109 6.78 12.30 6.73
N ALA A 110 6.79 10.97 6.77
CA ALA A 110 7.59 10.19 7.69
C ALA A 110 8.45 9.18 6.92
N LEU A 111 9.64 8.87 7.43
CA LEU A 111 10.54 7.89 6.82
C LEU A 111 11.08 6.94 7.90
N PRO A 112 10.71 5.64 7.87
CA PRO A 112 11.25 4.63 8.77
C PRO A 112 12.59 4.08 8.27
N TRP A 113 13.48 3.73 9.19
CA TRP A 113 14.65 2.89 8.97
C TRP A 113 14.67 1.77 10.00
N HIS A 114 14.80 0.54 9.52
CA HIS A 114 14.75 -0.67 10.35
C HIS A 114 16.15 -1.08 10.79
N GLY A 115 16.29 -1.56 12.02
CA GLY A 115 17.52 -2.11 12.58
C GLY A 115 18.56 -1.08 13.02
N VAL A 116 18.18 0.21 13.09
CA VAL A 116 19.08 1.31 13.44
C VAL A 116 18.52 2.18 14.57
N ASP A 117 19.42 2.86 15.28
CA ASP A 117 19.11 3.83 16.34
C ASP A 117 19.98 5.10 16.20
N LEU A 118 19.50 6.22 16.74
CA LEU A 118 20.28 7.45 16.86
C LEU A 118 21.29 7.34 18.00
N VAL A 119 22.52 7.80 17.74
CA VAL A 119 23.64 7.73 18.69
C VAL A 119 24.34 9.07 18.86
N ASN A 120 24.99 9.27 20.00
CA ASN A 120 25.87 10.41 20.27
C ASN A 120 27.28 10.20 19.66
N GLU A 121 28.19 11.16 19.88
CA GLU A 121 29.58 11.09 19.38
C GLU A 121 30.39 9.92 19.96
N LEU A 122 29.96 9.35 21.09
CA LEU A 122 30.55 8.19 21.75
C LEU A 122 29.90 6.87 21.28
N ASP A 123 29.07 6.92 20.22
CA ASP A 123 28.31 5.80 19.66
C ASP A 123 27.32 5.14 20.66
N GLU A 124 26.86 5.90 21.67
CA GLU A 124 25.83 5.49 22.63
C GLU A 124 24.44 6.00 22.22
N PRO A 125 23.34 5.25 22.47
CA PRO A 125 21.99 5.68 22.11
C PRO A 125 21.60 7.04 22.72
N LEU A 126 20.95 7.88 21.93
CA LEU A 126 20.43 9.16 22.42
C LEU A 126 19.34 8.98 23.49
N ALA A 127 19.21 10.00 24.34
CA ALA A 127 18.16 10.04 25.35
C ALA A 127 16.76 10.01 24.69
N ARG A 128 15.84 9.25 25.29
CA ARG A 128 14.48 9.08 24.80
C ARG A 128 13.46 9.12 25.93
N THR A 129 12.27 9.64 25.64
CA THR A 129 11.14 9.65 26.56
C THR A 129 10.02 8.77 26.02
N PRO A 130 9.51 7.80 26.79
CA PRO A 130 8.36 6.99 26.39
C PRO A 130 7.20 7.90 25.97
N HIS A 131 6.67 7.66 24.77
CA HIS A 131 5.57 8.43 24.22
C HIS A 131 4.80 7.54 23.27
N ALA A 132 3.48 7.50 23.41
CA ALA A 132 2.63 6.77 22.47
C ALA A 132 2.76 7.40 21.08
N ILE A 133 3.03 6.58 20.07
CA ILE A 133 2.92 7.00 18.68
C ILE A 133 1.52 6.67 18.20
N THR A 134 0.67 7.69 18.12
CA THR A 134 -0.70 7.53 17.63
C THR A 134 -0.81 8.16 16.26
N ARG A 135 -0.94 7.32 15.24
CA ARG A 135 -1.37 7.66 13.88
C ARG A 135 -1.84 6.38 13.19
N GLY A 136 -2.41 6.52 11.99
CA GLY A 136 -3.07 5.42 11.29
C GLY A 136 -4.56 5.36 11.64
N GLU A 137 -5.38 5.24 10.61
CA GLU A 137 -6.83 5.06 10.74
C GLU A 137 -7.21 3.59 10.58
N MET A 138 -6.37 2.82 9.90
CA MET A 138 -6.60 1.42 9.60
C MET A 138 -5.48 0.55 10.16
N ARG A 139 -5.79 -0.74 10.37
CA ARG A 139 -4.82 -1.73 10.85
C ARG A 139 -3.65 -1.90 9.87
N GLU A 140 -3.93 -1.73 8.59
CA GLU A 140 -2.99 -1.77 7.47
C GLU A 140 -2.00 -0.59 7.44
N ASP A 141 -2.15 0.41 8.32
CA ASP A 141 -1.18 1.50 8.47
C ASP A 141 0.01 1.09 9.37
N GLY A 142 -0.07 -0.06 10.04
CA GLY A 142 1.06 -0.70 10.74
C GLY A 142 1.34 -0.20 12.16
N PHE A 143 0.79 0.95 12.58
CA PHE A 143 1.08 1.55 13.90
C PHE A 143 0.70 0.65 15.09
N GLY A 144 -0.35 -0.17 14.94
CA GLY A 144 -0.78 -1.13 15.97
C GLY A 144 0.21 -2.27 16.25
N PHE A 145 1.24 -2.43 15.42
CA PHE A 145 2.29 -3.43 15.59
C PHE A 145 3.55 -2.90 16.26
N LEU A 146 3.61 -1.58 16.51
CA LEU A 146 4.74 -0.96 17.17
C LEU A 146 4.65 -1.13 18.69
N SER A 147 5.80 -1.38 19.32
CA SER A 147 5.96 -1.38 20.79
C SER A 147 7.15 -0.52 21.21
N ASP A 148 7.29 -0.31 22.53
CA ASP A 148 8.39 0.46 23.13
C ASP A 148 8.61 1.84 22.50
N THR A 149 7.51 2.53 22.17
CA THR A 149 7.54 3.78 21.41
C THR A 149 8.04 4.93 22.28
N ALA A 150 9.02 5.67 21.77
CA ALA A 150 9.61 6.80 22.48
C ALA A 150 9.99 7.93 21.52
N LEU A 151 9.86 9.18 21.99
CA LEU A 151 10.46 10.35 21.35
C LEU A 151 11.95 10.38 21.67
N VAL A 152 12.78 10.57 20.65
CA VAL A 152 14.23 10.71 20.79
C VAL A 152 14.62 12.18 20.82
N HIS A 153 15.41 12.57 21.81
CA HIS A 153 15.89 13.95 21.97
C HIS A 153 17.15 14.16 21.12
N ALA A 154 16.94 14.37 19.82
CA ALA A 154 17.98 14.67 18.86
C ALA A 154 18.35 16.17 18.90
N PRO A 155 19.65 16.54 18.98
CA PRO A 155 20.07 17.93 18.80
C PRO A 155 19.82 18.42 17.36
N ASP A 156 19.93 19.72 17.11
CA ASP A 156 19.89 20.25 15.75
C ASP A 156 21.12 19.81 14.94
N GLY A 157 20.94 19.63 13.63
CA GLY A 157 22.01 19.30 12.69
C GLY A 157 22.01 17.84 12.23
N VAL A 158 23.17 17.39 11.74
CA VAL A 158 23.36 16.03 11.21
C VAL A 158 23.38 15.02 12.36
N GLN A 159 22.45 14.09 12.35
CA GLN A 159 22.35 13.05 13.36
C GLN A 159 23.15 11.81 13.00
N ARG A 160 23.82 11.21 13.97
CA ARG A 160 24.51 9.92 13.77
C ARG A 160 23.55 8.77 14.04
N VAL A 161 23.58 7.79 13.15
CA VAL A 161 22.75 6.59 13.18
C VAL A 161 23.66 5.37 13.17
N ARG A 162 23.29 4.33 13.92
CA ARG A 162 24.06 3.08 13.99
C ARG A 162 23.12 1.88 13.98
N GLY A 163 23.53 0.80 13.32
CA GLY A 163 22.85 -0.49 13.40
C GLY A 163 23.81 -1.67 13.27
N HIS A 164 23.41 -2.82 13.80
CA HIS A 164 24.21 -4.05 13.79
C HIS A 164 23.45 -5.18 13.10
N PHE A 165 24.05 -5.71 12.03
CA PHE A 165 23.43 -6.70 11.15
C PHE A 165 24.43 -7.80 10.84
N GLY A 166 24.12 -9.05 11.21
CA GLY A 166 25.00 -10.19 10.92
C GLY A 166 26.43 -10.05 11.45
N GLY A 167 26.61 -9.36 12.59
CA GLY A 167 27.94 -9.09 13.17
C GLY A 167 28.72 -7.96 12.50
N ARG A 168 28.14 -7.28 11.50
CA ARG A 168 28.69 -6.09 10.86
C ARG A 168 27.91 -4.84 11.27
N GLU A 169 28.54 -3.69 11.09
CA GLU A 169 27.99 -2.40 11.51
C GLU A 169 27.62 -1.53 10.30
N LEU A 170 26.45 -0.91 10.38
CA LEU A 170 26.02 0.18 9.50
C LEU A 170 26.16 1.50 10.26
N ARG A 171 26.82 2.48 9.66
CA ARG A 171 26.89 3.86 10.15
C ARG A 171 26.10 4.77 9.22
N GLY A 172 25.34 5.69 9.80
CA GLY A 172 24.54 6.66 9.07
C GLY A 172 24.72 8.08 9.59
N TRP A 173 24.53 9.04 8.70
CA TRP A 173 24.45 10.47 9.01
C TRP A 173 23.19 11.02 8.38
N VAL A 174 22.23 11.46 9.19
CA VAL A 174 20.92 11.89 8.69
C VAL A 174 20.65 13.34 9.07
N LEU A 175 20.42 14.16 8.06
CA LEU A 175 19.95 15.53 8.19
C LEU A 175 18.44 15.59 7.96
N ALA A 176 17.76 16.21 8.92
CA ALA A 176 16.36 16.58 8.84
C ALA A 176 16.18 18.04 9.29
N HIS A 177 15.04 18.65 8.99
CA HIS A 177 14.72 19.98 9.49
C HIS A 177 14.67 20.00 11.03
N PRO A 178 15.07 21.09 11.72
CA PRO A 178 15.03 21.19 13.19
C PRO A 178 13.65 20.89 13.82
N GLU A 179 12.57 21.23 13.12
CA GLU A 179 11.19 20.93 13.55
C GLU A 179 10.76 19.48 13.29
N SER A 180 11.64 18.61 12.80
CA SER A 180 11.34 17.19 12.63
C SER A 180 11.34 16.49 13.98
N THR A 181 10.45 15.51 14.15
CA THR A 181 10.45 14.66 15.34
C THR A 181 11.08 13.31 15.03
N TRP A 182 11.82 12.78 15.99
CA TRP A 182 12.50 11.50 15.91
C TRP A 182 11.88 10.51 16.90
N TRP A 183 11.65 9.30 16.43
CA TRP A 183 10.98 8.26 17.20
C TRP A 183 11.80 6.96 17.14
N SER A 184 11.96 6.34 18.30
CA SER A 184 12.52 4.99 18.44
C SER A 184 11.38 4.05 18.84
N THR A 185 11.24 2.95 18.12
CA THR A 185 10.19 1.95 18.36
C THR A 185 10.74 0.55 18.12
N ARG A 186 9.96 -0.46 18.48
CA ARG A 186 10.21 -1.86 18.16
C ARG A 186 9.08 -2.36 17.26
N ALA A 187 9.43 -3.07 16.20
CA ALA A 187 8.46 -3.56 15.21
C ALA A 187 8.75 -5.02 14.84
N PRO A 188 7.77 -5.78 14.31
CA PRO A 188 8.02 -7.15 13.87
C PRO A 188 9.13 -7.22 12.81
N ASP A 189 10.05 -8.17 13.00
CA ASP A 189 11.10 -8.48 12.02
C ASP A 189 10.52 -9.28 10.84
N VAL A 190 11.37 -9.60 9.85
CA VAL A 190 11.01 -10.43 8.69
C VAL A 190 10.41 -11.78 9.14
N PRO A 191 9.46 -12.37 8.40
CA PRO A 191 8.72 -13.56 8.83
C PRO A 191 9.58 -14.77 9.22
N THR A 192 10.77 -14.88 8.64
CA THR A 192 11.71 -15.98 8.93
C THR A 192 12.54 -15.76 10.20
N ARG A 193 12.49 -14.58 10.81
CA ARG A 193 13.17 -14.24 12.06
C ARG A 193 12.14 -13.93 13.13
N SER A 194 12.12 -14.72 14.20
CA SER A 194 11.26 -14.43 15.35
C SER A 194 11.80 -13.24 16.14
N GLY A 195 10.95 -12.26 16.42
CA GLY A 195 11.27 -11.17 17.34
C GLY A 195 10.92 -9.79 16.79
N LEU A 196 11.44 -8.78 17.47
CA LEU A 196 11.28 -7.38 17.10
C LEU A 196 12.63 -6.82 16.65
N ILE A 197 12.59 -5.90 15.70
CA ILE A 197 13.72 -5.10 15.26
C ILE A 197 13.53 -3.64 15.73
N SER A 198 14.64 -2.89 15.91
CA SER A 198 14.52 -1.45 16.15
C SER A 198 13.94 -0.77 14.91
N LEU A 199 13.17 0.28 15.11
CA LEU A 199 12.66 1.13 14.03
C LEU A 199 12.88 2.59 14.44
N LEU A 200 13.72 3.27 13.68
CA LEU A 200 13.91 4.71 13.77
C LEU A 200 12.97 5.38 12.78
N LEU A 201 12.17 6.35 13.23
CA LEU A 201 11.22 7.06 12.38
C LEU A 201 11.42 8.57 12.52
N VAL A 202 11.73 9.24 11.42
CA VAL A 202 11.71 10.70 11.34
C VAL A 202 10.37 11.16 10.77
N ARG A 203 9.79 12.24 11.32
CA ARG A 203 8.49 12.80 10.89
C ARG A 203 8.55 14.31 10.79
N ARG A 204 7.90 14.89 9.78
CA ARG A 204 7.76 16.34 9.62
C ARG A 204 6.47 16.71 8.90
N SER A 205 5.73 17.65 9.48
CA SER A 205 4.60 18.32 8.83
C SER A 205 5.08 19.59 8.15
N ALA A 206 5.09 19.62 6.82
CA ALA A 206 5.44 20.82 6.05
C ALA A 206 4.90 20.72 4.62
N GLN A 207 4.66 21.87 4.00
CA GLN A 207 4.37 21.98 2.55
C GLN A 207 5.54 21.44 1.71
N ARG A 208 6.77 21.77 2.11
CA ARG A 208 8.01 21.36 1.45
C ARG A 208 9.01 20.83 2.46
N GLY A 209 9.75 19.79 2.09
CA GLY A 209 10.81 19.30 2.94
C GLY A 209 11.72 18.29 2.31
N ARG A 210 12.72 17.90 3.09
CA ARG A 210 13.67 16.87 2.70
C ARG A 210 14.20 16.10 3.90
N TYR A 211 14.62 14.87 3.66
CA TYR A 211 15.50 14.08 4.50
C TYR A 211 16.70 13.66 3.67
N LEU A 212 17.90 13.82 4.24
CA LEU A 212 19.15 13.42 3.61
C LEU A 212 19.84 12.41 4.53
N GLY A 213 20.09 11.21 4.06
CA GLY A 213 20.88 10.19 4.74
C GLY A 213 22.17 9.89 3.97
N VAL A 214 23.27 9.71 4.67
CA VAL A 214 24.52 9.13 4.13
C VAL A 214 24.80 7.86 4.90
N TRP A 215 24.97 6.73 4.22
CA TRP A 215 25.08 5.41 4.86
C TRP A 215 26.37 4.70 4.42
N SER A 216 27.17 4.24 5.38
CA SER A 216 28.42 3.52 5.16
C SER A 216 28.39 2.14 5.84
N TRP A 217 28.66 1.08 5.06
CA TRP A 217 28.67 -0.33 5.51
C TRP A 217 30.08 -0.93 5.62
N ARG A 218 31.11 -0.12 5.37
CA ARG A 218 32.54 -0.49 5.41
C ARG A 218 33.39 0.45 6.29
N ASP A 219 32.72 1.27 7.11
CA ASP A 219 33.36 2.28 7.99
C ASP A 219 34.32 3.23 7.24
N ALA A 220 33.98 3.58 5.98
CA ALA A 220 34.85 4.42 5.14
C ALA A 220 34.72 5.92 5.46
N ILE A 221 33.62 6.35 6.09
CA ILE A 221 33.32 7.76 6.35
C ILE A 221 33.80 8.16 7.75
N ALA A 222 34.55 9.27 7.82
CA ALA A 222 34.97 9.92 9.06
C ALA A 222 33.93 10.93 9.56
N SER A 223 33.41 11.78 8.67
CA SER A 223 32.46 12.83 9.01
C SER A 223 31.55 13.17 7.83
N VAL A 224 30.40 13.78 8.12
CA VAL A 224 29.45 14.28 7.11
C VAL A 224 28.99 15.66 7.53
N GLU A 225 29.15 16.62 6.64
CA GLU A 225 28.67 17.99 6.80
C GLU A 225 27.68 18.33 5.69
N SER A 226 26.62 19.05 6.00
CA SER A 226 25.65 19.50 4.99
C SER A 226 25.13 20.88 5.32
N ASP A 227 25.00 21.70 4.27
CA ASP A 227 24.36 23.02 4.31
C ASP A 227 22.88 22.97 3.87
N GLY A 228 22.35 21.75 3.63
CA GLY A 228 21.00 21.51 3.14
C GLY A 228 20.84 21.58 1.62
N THR A 229 21.84 22.05 0.86
CA THR A 229 21.86 22.06 -0.61
C THR A 229 22.99 21.21 -1.20
N SER A 230 23.97 20.88 -0.37
CA SER A 230 25.10 20.05 -0.69
C SER A 230 25.43 19.16 0.52
N VAL A 231 26.18 18.08 0.29
CA VAL A 231 26.76 17.28 1.37
C VAL A 231 28.23 17.00 1.09
N ARG A 232 29.06 17.28 2.08
CA ARG A 232 30.48 16.92 2.10
C ARG A 232 30.64 15.67 2.94
N VAL A 233 31.24 14.65 2.34
CA VAL A 233 31.58 13.39 3.00
C VAL A 233 33.10 13.35 3.14
N GLU A 234 33.61 13.39 4.36
CA GLU A 234 35.04 13.18 4.62
C GLU A 234 35.29 11.69 4.85
N LEU A 235 36.22 11.13 4.07
CA LEU A 235 36.62 9.74 4.13
C LEU A 235 37.75 9.54 5.15
N ARG A 236 37.84 8.34 5.72
CA ARG A 236 38.86 8.01 6.72
C ARG A 236 40.29 8.00 6.19
N ASP A 237 40.46 7.86 4.88
CA ASP A 237 41.76 7.97 4.22
C ASP A 237 42.20 9.44 4.05
N GLY A 238 41.33 10.40 4.35
CA GLY A 238 41.56 11.84 4.27
C GLY A 238 41.09 12.49 2.96
N ALA A 239 40.53 11.72 2.02
CA ALA A 239 39.86 12.28 0.85
C ALA A 239 38.47 12.83 1.23
N SER A 240 37.87 13.64 0.36
CA SER A 240 36.48 14.07 0.56
C SER A 240 35.70 14.16 -0.74
N ASP A 241 34.43 13.80 -0.66
CA ASP A 241 33.48 13.87 -1.76
C ASP A 241 32.45 14.97 -1.47
N GLN A 242 32.36 15.94 -2.38
CA GLN A 242 31.37 17.00 -2.33
C GLN A 242 30.22 16.67 -3.29
N HIS A 243 29.09 16.28 -2.73
CA HIS A 243 27.86 16.05 -3.48
C HIS A 243 27.05 17.35 -3.57
N SER A 244 26.52 17.60 -4.76
CA SER A 244 25.56 18.66 -5.04
C SER A 244 24.53 18.17 -6.03
N TRP A 245 23.31 18.71 -5.96
CA TRP A 245 22.21 18.29 -6.81
C TRP A 245 21.28 19.46 -7.12
N ASP A 246 20.61 19.36 -8.25
CA ASP A 246 19.58 20.30 -8.68
C ASP A 246 18.54 19.59 -9.57
N LEU A 247 17.82 20.35 -10.38
CA LEU A 247 16.87 19.78 -11.35
C LEU A 247 17.55 19.13 -12.56
N ALA A 248 18.83 19.43 -12.81
CA ALA A 248 19.59 18.93 -13.96
C ALA A 248 20.33 17.63 -13.68
N GLY A 249 20.59 17.29 -12.42
CA GLY A 249 21.16 16.00 -12.06
C GLY A 249 21.86 15.99 -10.71
N TRP A 250 22.83 15.09 -10.60
CA TRP A 250 23.70 14.97 -9.43
C TRP A 250 25.16 15.15 -9.83
N CYS A 251 25.93 15.81 -8.98
CA CYS A 251 27.35 16.06 -9.19
C CYS A 251 28.15 15.68 -7.94
N ILE A 252 29.30 15.03 -8.15
CA ILE A 252 30.27 14.68 -7.13
C ILE A 252 31.60 15.33 -7.52
N GLU A 253 32.19 16.13 -6.63
CA GLU A 253 33.56 16.62 -6.76
C GLU A 253 34.45 15.89 -5.76
N HIS A 254 35.46 15.18 -6.26
CA HIS A 254 36.43 14.45 -5.46
C HIS A 254 37.63 15.35 -5.13
N GLU A 255 37.98 15.43 -3.84
CA GLU A 255 39.16 16.11 -3.34
C GLU A 255 40.13 15.09 -2.69
N PRO A 256 41.29 14.80 -3.30
CA PRO A 256 42.22 13.78 -2.79
C PRO A 256 43.12 14.27 -1.64
N VAL A 257 43.58 13.32 -0.81
CA VAL A 257 44.49 13.52 0.36
C VAL A 257 45.75 14.33 0.03
N HIS A 258 46.36 14.02 -1.13
CA HIS A 258 47.63 14.59 -1.58
C HIS A 258 47.53 15.01 -3.04
N GLY A 259 46.94 16.19 -3.28
CA GLY A 259 46.78 16.76 -4.62
C GLY A 259 46.89 18.28 -4.61
N ASN A 260 47.28 18.84 -5.75
CA ASN A 260 47.12 20.26 -6.01
C ASN A 260 45.61 20.58 -5.94
N PRO A 261 45.12 21.53 -5.13
CA PRO A 261 43.68 21.84 -4.99
C PRO A 261 42.99 22.27 -6.30
N LYS A 262 43.74 22.38 -7.39
CA LYS A 262 43.24 22.60 -8.76
C LYS A 262 42.93 21.33 -9.55
N ARG A 263 43.18 20.12 -9.02
CA ARG A 263 42.87 18.84 -9.67
C ARG A 263 41.71 18.17 -8.92
N ARG A 264 40.52 18.77 -9.06
CA ARG A 264 39.25 18.16 -8.67
C ARG A 264 38.80 17.27 -9.82
N ASP A 265 38.61 15.99 -9.53
CA ASP A 265 37.95 15.09 -10.46
C ASP A 265 36.44 15.20 -10.21
N ARG A 266 35.68 15.42 -11.27
CA ARG A 266 34.25 15.74 -11.19
C ARG A 266 33.45 14.67 -11.93
N VAL A 267 32.57 14.00 -11.20
CA VAL A 267 31.60 13.06 -11.73
C VAL A 267 30.26 13.76 -11.83
N VAL A 268 29.71 13.86 -13.04
CA VAL A 268 28.34 14.35 -13.26
C VAL A 268 27.49 13.16 -13.63
N LEU A 269 26.55 12.82 -12.76
CA LEU A 269 25.60 11.75 -12.99
C LEU A 269 24.43 12.31 -13.79
N GLY A 270 24.39 11.92 -15.05
CA GLY A 270 23.41 12.36 -16.04
C GLY A 270 22.19 11.44 -16.08
N GLY A 271 21.70 11.17 -17.28
CA GLY A 271 20.59 10.21 -17.46
C GLY A 271 19.23 10.70 -16.98
N MET A 272 19.06 12.03 -16.86
CA MET A 272 17.76 12.65 -16.63
C MET A 272 16.81 12.31 -17.80
N ARG A 273 15.59 11.90 -17.46
CA ARG A 273 14.54 11.54 -18.43
C ARG A 273 13.58 12.70 -18.61
N GLY A 274 13.30 13.02 -19.87
CA GLY A 274 12.27 14.01 -20.20
C GLY A 274 10.85 13.49 -19.88
N PRO A 275 9.85 14.37 -19.72
CA PRO A 275 8.46 13.97 -19.47
C PRO A 275 7.89 13.00 -20.51
N ALA A 276 8.38 13.07 -21.76
CA ALA A 276 7.87 12.30 -22.91
C ALA A 276 8.46 10.88 -23.03
N GLU A 277 9.66 10.63 -22.49
CA GLU A 277 10.36 9.33 -22.61
C GLU A 277 9.77 8.25 -21.68
N ASN A 278 8.90 8.65 -20.76
CA ASN A 278 8.23 7.78 -19.79
C ASN A 278 6.88 7.22 -20.29
N THR A 279 6.61 7.28 -21.60
CA THR A 279 5.44 6.61 -22.22
C THR A 279 5.67 5.11 -22.48
N GLY A 280 6.74 4.53 -21.94
CA GLY A 280 6.91 3.08 -21.85
C GLY A 280 5.83 2.50 -20.95
N ILE A 281 4.70 2.16 -21.56
CA ILE A 281 3.50 1.58 -20.96
C ILE A 281 3.92 0.40 -20.06
N SER A 282 3.95 0.63 -18.76
CA SER A 282 3.84 -0.45 -17.80
C SER A 282 2.42 -0.99 -17.95
N GLN A 283 2.27 -2.04 -18.77
CA GLN A 283 1.05 -2.82 -18.80
C GLN A 283 0.95 -3.56 -17.46
N SER A 284 0.51 -2.86 -16.41
CA SER A 284 -0.47 -3.47 -15.52
C SER A 284 -1.54 -4.06 -16.44
N PRO A 285 -1.97 -5.34 -16.29
CA PRO A 285 -3.07 -5.83 -17.09
C PRO A 285 -4.19 -4.83 -16.92
N ALA A 286 -4.51 -4.13 -18.01
CA ALA A 286 -5.48 -3.07 -18.00
C ALA A 286 -6.68 -3.64 -17.27
N ALA A 287 -7.12 -2.97 -16.19
CA ALA A 287 -8.52 -3.06 -15.84
C ALA A 287 -9.23 -2.80 -17.17
N GLN A 288 -9.82 -3.86 -17.75
CA GLN A 288 -10.58 -3.70 -18.98
C GLN A 288 -11.47 -2.51 -18.73
N GLU A 289 -11.32 -1.46 -19.56
CA GLU A 289 -12.23 -0.32 -19.52
C GLU A 289 -13.63 -0.90 -19.51
N ILE A 290 -14.28 -0.85 -18.35
CA ILE A 290 -15.68 -1.20 -18.25
C ILE A 290 -16.37 -0.16 -19.12
N PRO A 291 -17.19 -0.58 -20.10
CA PRO A 291 -17.87 0.35 -20.97
C PRO A 291 -18.53 1.45 -20.14
N SER A 292 -18.24 2.69 -20.51
CA SER A 292 -18.78 3.90 -19.89
C SER A 292 -20.32 4.01 -20.01
N ASP A 293 -20.99 3.06 -20.65
CA ASP A 293 -22.41 3.14 -20.94
C ASP A 293 -23.22 2.78 -19.69
N SER A 294 -24.10 3.71 -19.28
CA SER A 294 -25.03 3.48 -18.18
C SER A 294 -26.15 2.54 -18.66
N HIS A 295 -26.42 1.49 -17.90
CA HIS A 295 -27.46 0.51 -18.23
C HIS A 295 -28.84 1.05 -17.85
N ALA A 296 -29.80 1.03 -18.78
CA ALA A 296 -31.18 1.33 -18.46
C ALA A 296 -31.81 0.19 -17.65
N LEU A 297 -32.63 0.53 -16.65
CA LEU A 297 -33.36 -0.45 -15.83
C LEU A 297 -34.74 -0.79 -16.45
N PRO A 298 -35.23 -2.04 -16.29
CA PRO A 298 -34.54 -3.18 -15.66
C PRO A 298 -33.43 -3.76 -16.56
N ALA A 299 -32.36 -4.24 -15.93
CA ALA A 299 -31.22 -4.86 -16.60
C ALA A 299 -30.95 -6.26 -16.03
N THR A 300 -30.73 -7.25 -16.91
CA THR A 300 -30.46 -8.64 -16.51
C THR A 300 -29.13 -9.12 -17.10
N PHE A 301 -28.32 -9.76 -16.26
CA PHE A 301 -26.99 -10.26 -16.59
C PHE A 301 -26.89 -11.74 -16.24
N VAL A 302 -26.27 -12.52 -17.13
CA VAL A 302 -25.99 -13.94 -16.90
C VAL A 302 -24.49 -14.13 -16.67
N LEU A 303 -24.14 -14.48 -15.44
CA LEU A 303 -22.77 -14.71 -14.99
C LEU A 303 -22.39 -16.17 -15.20
N GLY A 304 -21.19 -16.36 -15.74
CA GLY A 304 -20.62 -17.66 -16.12
C GLY A 304 -19.11 -17.54 -16.26
N GLU A 305 -18.48 -18.34 -17.12
CA GLU A 305 -17.01 -18.41 -17.24
C GLU A 305 -16.27 -17.04 -17.31
N PRO A 306 -16.71 -16.05 -18.12
CA PRO A 306 -16.02 -14.75 -18.18
C PRO A 306 -16.06 -13.95 -16.86
N HIS A 307 -17.03 -14.27 -16.01
CA HIS A 307 -17.31 -13.61 -14.74
C HIS A 307 -16.68 -14.38 -13.57
N TYR A 308 -16.09 -15.56 -13.82
CA TYR A 308 -15.57 -16.41 -12.78
C TYR A 308 -14.16 -16.03 -12.37
N ARG A 309 -14.04 -15.51 -11.15
CA ARG A 309 -12.78 -15.33 -10.43
C ARG A 309 -12.44 -16.64 -9.74
N ARG A 310 -11.32 -17.28 -10.12
CA ARG A 310 -10.93 -18.59 -9.56
C ARG A 310 -10.05 -18.48 -8.31
N SER A 311 -10.13 -19.45 -7.40
CA SER A 311 -9.02 -19.71 -6.48
C SER A 311 -8.03 -20.70 -7.15
N GLU A 312 -8.04 -21.98 -6.78
CA GLU A 312 -7.24 -23.05 -7.39
C GLU A 312 -7.93 -23.58 -8.66
N GLU A 313 -9.23 -23.86 -8.57
CA GLU A 313 -10.01 -24.58 -9.58
C GLU A 313 -10.46 -23.64 -10.70
N SER A 314 -10.33 -24.08 -11.95
CA SER A 314 -10.98 -23.40 -13.09
C SER A 314 -12.51 -23.45 -12.96
N TRP A 315 -13.20 -22.58 -13.71
CA TRP A 315 -14.68 -22.57 -13.74
C TRP A 315 -15.28 -23.94 -14.08
N ASN A 316 -14.64 -24.69 -14.98
CA ASN A 316 -15.07 -26.04 -15.34
C ASN A 316 -14.87 -27.03 -14.18
N GLU A 317 -13.73 -26.97 -13.49
CA GLU A 317 -13.43 -27.84 -12.34
C GLU A 317 -14.35 -27.54 -11.15
N ALA A 318 -14.73 -26.27 -10.96
CA ALA A 318 -15.71 -25.85 -9.96
C ALA A 318 -17.17 -26.28 -10.26
N GLY A 319 -17.42 -27.02 -11.34
CA GLY A 319 -18.75 -27.50 -11.69
C GLY A 319 -19.62 -26.47 -12.42
N ARG A 320 -19.00 -25.47 -13.05
CA ARG A 320 -19.65 -24.45 -13.87
C ARG A 320 -20.71 -23.63 -13.13
N PRO A 321 -20.35 -23.00 -12.00
CA PRO A 321 -21.28 -22.15 -11.26
C PRO A 321 -21.78 -21.00 -12.15
N THR A 322 -23.06 -20.66 -12.03
CA THR A 322 -23.69 -19.56 -12.78
C THR A 322 -24.58 -18.74 -11.88
N ALA A 323 -24.78 -17.48 -12.21
CA ALA A 323 -25.77 -16.65 -11.55
C ALA A 323 -26.50 -15.76 -12.55
N THR A 324 -27.79 -15.54 -12.36
CA THR A 324 -28.54 -14.50 -13.09
C THR A 324 -28.78 -13.35 -12.13
N VAL A 325 -28.31 -12.16 -12.49
CA VAL A 325 -28.50 -10.93 -11.71
C VAL A 325 -29.46 -10.03 -12.47
N THR A 326 -30.58 -9.68 -11.85
CA THR A 326 -31.52 -8.68 -12.37
C THR A 326 -31.52 -7.47 -11.45
N VAL A 327 -31.28 -6.30 -12.04
CA VAL A 327 -31.37 -5.00 -11.36
C VAL A 327 -32.62 -4.31 -11.88
N ALA A 328 -33.49 -3.86 -10.98
CA ALA A 328 -34.72 -3.16 -11.32
C ALA A 328 -35.07 -2.13 -10.25
N THR A 329 -35.87 -1.13 -10.61
CA THR A 329 -36.50 -0.24 -9.65
C THR A 329 -37.89 -0.78 -9.31
N THR A 330 -38.16 -1.02 -8.04
CA THR A 330 -39.51 -1.38 -7.56
C THR A 330 -40.31 -0.12 -7.20
N ARG A 331 -39.59 0.93 -6.77
CA ARG A 331 -40.06 2.28 -6.45
C ARG A 331 -38.96 3.29 -6.82
N LEU A 332 -39.29 4.58 -6.91
CA LEU A 332 -38.32 5.64 -7.24
C LEU A 332 -37.17 5.76 -6.22
N ASP A 333 -37.36 5.28 -5.00
CA ASP A 333 -36.40 5.34 -3.89
C ASP A 333 -35.80 3.97 -3.53
N THR A 334 -36.05 2.92 -4.33
CA THR A 334 -35.64 1.56 -3.99
C THR A 334 -35.11 0.82 -5.21
N LEU A 335 -33.86 0.35 -5.11
CA LEU A 335 -33.24 -0.54 -6.08
C LEU A 335 -33.39 -1.99 -5.62
N ALA A 336 -33.99 -2.83 -6.45
CA ALA A 336 -34.09 -4.26 -6.23
C ALA A 336 -33.04 -5.01 -7.06
N ILE A 337 -32.30 -5.89 -6.40
CA ILE A 337 -31.27 -6.75 -6.97
C ILE A 337 -31.68 -8.19 -6.71
N ASP A 338 -32.15 -8.87 -7.75
CA ASP A 338 -32.48 -10.29 -7.74
C ASP A 338 -31.27 -11.09 -8.22
N VAL A 339 -30.80 -12.04 -7.40
CA VAL A 339 -29.66 -12.90 -7.68
C VAL A 339 -30.09 -14.36 -7.61
N ASP A 340 -30.20 -15.04 -8.76
CA ASP A 340 -30.47 -16.47 -8.85
C ASP A 340 -29.17 -17.23 -9.13
N VAL A 341 -28.69 -17.97 -8.13
CA VAL A 341 -27.43 -18.73 -8.19
C VAL A 341 -27.73 -20.21 -8.44
N SER A 342 -27.07 -20.78 -9.43
CA SER A 342 -27.24 -22.16 -9.88
C SER A 342 -25.91 -22.88 -10.05
N HIS A 343 -25.97 -24.21 -9.99
CA HIS A 343 -24.80 -25.11 -10.05
C HIS A 343 -23.81 -24.89 -8.90
N VAL A 344 -24.34 -24.62 -7.70
CA VAL A 344 -23.55 -24.39 -6.48
C VAL A 344 -24.06 -25.21 -5.31
N HIS A 345 -23.19 -25.46 -4.35
CA HIS A 345 -23.60 -26.01 -3.05
C HIS A 345 -24.01 -24.87 -2.10
N ARG A 346 -25.11 -25.07 -1.37
CA ARG A 346 -25.58 -24.15 -0.32
C ARG A 346 -24.78 -24.33 0.98
N CYS A 347 -23.49 -24.07 0.91
CA CYS A 347 -22.57 -24.16 2.04
C CYS A 347 -22.42 -22.78 2.67
N PHE A 348 -23.39 -22.39 3.51
CA PHE A 348 -23.38 -21.10 4.21
C PHE A 348 -22.52 -21.17 5.48
N VAL A 349 -21.80 -20.09 5.76
CA VAL A 349 -21.03 -19.89 7.01
C VAL A 349 -21.67 -18.72 7.73
N ALA A 350 -21.99 -18.89 9.02
CA ALA A 350 -22.69 -17.87 9.81
C ALA A 350 -21.98 -16.51 9.74
N VAL A 351 -22.75 -15.41 9.65
CA VAL A 351 -22.22 -14.06 9.37
C VAL A 351 -21.24 -13.55 10.43
N ASP A 352 -21.43 -14.04 11.66
CA ASP A 352 -20.71 -13.71 12.88
C ASP A 352 -19.69 -14.78 13.27
N ALA A 353 -19.52 -15.83 12.45
CA ALA A 353 -18.53 -16.87 12.70
C ALA A 353 -17.11 -16.26 12.79
N GLU A 354 -16.39 -16.66 13.84
CA GLU A 354 -15.00 -16.28 14.02
C GLU A 354 -14.12 -16.90 12.93
N ASN A 355 -13.17 -16.12 12.43
CA ASN A 355 -12.17 -16.61 11.49
C ASN A 355 -10.79 -16.62 12.18
N PRO A 356 -10.32 -17.77 12.68
CA PRO A 356 -9.00 -17.84 13.32
C PRO A 356 -7.86 -17.89 12.29
N LEU A 357 -8.17 -18.02 11.00
CA LEU A 357 -7.21 -18.28 9.92
C LEU A 357 -7.12 -17.15 8.89
N ASP A 358 -7.87 -16.07 9.04
CA ASP A 358 -7.85 -14.96 8.10
C ASP A 358 -8.32 -13.69 8.78
N ASN A 359 -7.87 -12.54 8.26
CA ASN A 359 -8.36 -11.24 8.70
C ASN A 359 -9.67 -10.84 8.00
N GLU A 360 -10.23 -11.72 7.17
CA GLU A 360 -11.55 -11.58 6.57
C GLU A 360 -12.64 -12.28 7.43
N PRO A 361 -13.91 -11.80 7.41
CA PRO A 361 -15.01 -12.49 8.08
C PRO A 361 -15.13 -13.94 7.61
N ALA A 362 -15.27 -14.93 8.50
CA ALA A 362 -15.33 -16.35 8.09
C ALA A 362 -16.45 -16.61 7.06
N ALA A 363 -17.55 -15.89 7.22
CA ALA A 363 -18.71 -15.88 6.35
C ALA A 363 -18.39 -15.68 4.86
N ILE A 364 -17.32 -14.94 4.53
CA ILE A 364 -16.93 -14.69 3.14
C ILE A 364 -16.50 -15.98 2.42
N ASN A 365 -16.06 -16.99 3.17
CA ASN A 365 -15.61 -18.28 2.66
C ASN A 365 -16.77 -19.26 2.38
N GLY A 366 -17.98 -18.90 2.80
CA GLY A 366 -19.22 -19.60 2.48
C GLY A 366 -19.82 -19.16 1.14
N ALA A 367 -20.89 -19.85 0.74
CA ALA A 367 -21.82 -19.34 -0.26
C ALA A 367 -22.47 -18.06 0.26
N GLY A 368 -22.72 -17.09 -0.62
CA GLY A 368 -23.27 -15.79 -0.23
C GLY A 368 -23.13 -14.76 -1.34
N VAL A 369 -23.60 -13.54 -1.09
CA VAL A 369 -23.51 -12.44 -2.05
C VAL A 369 -22.84 -11.25 -1.39
N GLN A 370 -21.87 -10.65 -2.06
CA GLN A 370 -21.37 -9.32 -1.73
C GLN A 370 -22.05 -8.31 -2.66
N LEU A 371 -22.57 -7.22 -2.09
CA LEU A 371 -23.26 -6.17 -2.81
C LEU A 371 -22.60 -4.84 -2.52
N TYR A 372 -22.20 -4.12 -3.56
CA TYR A 372 -21.61 -2.78 -3.47
C TYR A 372 -22.46 -1.81 -4.26
N VAL A 373 -22.86 -0.70 -3.65
CA VAL A 373 -23.69 0.32 -4.29
C VAL A 373 -23.15 1.71 -3.95
N ALA A 374 -23.14 2.59 -4.95
CA ALA A 374 -22.88 4.01 -4.81
C ALA A 374 -24.00 4.82 -5.49
N ALA A 375 -24.49 5.85 -4.81
CA ALA A 375 -25.53 6.76 -5.29
C ALA A 375 -25.17 8.19 -4.87
N GLY A 376 -24.62 8.96 -5.81
CA GLY A 376 -24.00 10.27 -5.53
C GLY A 376 -22.88 10.15 -4.51
N GLU A 377 -22.95 10.94 -3.43
CA GLU A 377 -21.97 10.92 -2.34
C GLU A 377 -22.14 9.73 -1.39
N ARG A 378 -23.23 8.96 -1.49
CA ARG A 378 -23.51 7.85 -0.58
C ARG A 378 -23.02 6.54 -1.17
N LYS A 379 -22.58 5.64 -0.30
CA LYS A 379 -22.21 4.27 -0.66
C LYS A 379 -22.56 3.28 0.44
N GLY A 380 -22.66 2.03 0.05
CA GLY A 380 -22.95 0.88 0.91
C GLY A 380 -22.32 -0.37 0.35
N GLY A 381 -21.77 -1.20 1.24
CA GLY A 381 -21.12 -2.46 0.91
C GLY A 381 -21.54 -3.49 1.95
N TRP A 382 -22.03 -4.64 1.49
CA TRP A 382 -22.61 -5.65 2.36
C TRP A 382 -22.19 -7.07 1.95
N LEU A 383 -21.84 -7.88 2.94
CA LEU A 383 -21.82 -9.34 2.82
C LEU A 383 -23.18 -9.88 3.28
N LEU A 384 -23.90 -10.50 2.35
CA LEU A 384 -25.25 -11.05 2.49
C LEU A 384 -25.18 -12.57 2.55
N VAL A 385 -25.53 -13.12 3.72
CA VAL A 385 -25.41 -14.55 4.02
C VAL A 385 -26.80 -15.13 4.30
N PRO A 386 -27.32 -16.02 3.44
CA PRO A 386 -28.54 -16.77 3.73
C PRO A 386 -28.50 -17.55 5.05
N ASP A 387 -29.56 -17.43 5.85
CA ASP A 387 -29.78 -18.30 7.02
C ASP A 387 -30.58 -19.55 6.59
N PRO A 388 -29.98 -20.76 6.63
CA PRO A 388 -30.65 -21.99 6.23
C PRO A 388 -31.85 -22.38 7.10
N SER A 389 -31.99 -21.80 8.30
CA SER A 389 -33.08 -22.09 9.24
C SER A 389 -34.32 -21.22 9.03
N SER A 390 -34.22 -20.16 8.21
CA SER A 390 -35.27 -19.18 7.99
C SER A 390 -35.30 -18.70 6.52
N ARG A 391 -36.06 -17.64 6.22
CA ARG A 391 -36.01 -16.92 4.94
C ARG A 391 -35.16 -15.65 5.03
N ASP A 392 -34.53 -15.43 6.18
CA ASP A 392 -33.80 -14.21 6.47
C ASP A 392 -32.39 -14.30 5.89
N VAL A 393 -31.83 -13.13 5.60
CA VAL A 393 -30.45 -12.98 5.14
C VAL A 393 -29.73 -12.15 6.19
N ALA A 394 -28.70 -12.74 6.77
CA ALA A 394 -27.82 -12.04 7.69
C ALA A 394 -26.94 -11.06 6.91
N VAL A 395 -26.83 -9.82 7.40
CA VAL A 395 -26.15 -8.72 6.72
C VAL A 395 -24.97 -8.27 7.56
N ARG A 396 -23.79 -8.21 6.96
CA ARG A 396 -22.60 -7.59 7.54
C ARG A 396 -22.14 -6.43 6.67
N MET A 397 -21.95 -5.26 7.30
CA MET A 397 -21.33 -4.12 6.63
C MET A 397 -19.88 -4.43 6.29
N ILE A 398 -19.46 -3.97 5.13
CA ILE A 398 -18.08 -4.06 4.66
C ILE A 398 -17.35 -2.77 5.05
N GLU A 399 -16.20 -2.93 5.69
CA GLU A 399 -15.39 -1.82 6.20
C GLU A 399 -14.99 -0.86 5.08
N GLY A 400 -15.19 0.44 5.31
CA GLY A 400 -14.85 1.51 4.37
C GLY A 400 -15.95 1.79 3.33
N TRP A 401 -17.08 1.08 3.38
CA TRP A 401 -18.24 1.29 2.51
C TRP A 401 -19.46 1.86 3.22
N GLU A 402 -19.39 2.15 4.52
CA GLU A 402 -20.53 2.58 5.34
C GLU A 402 -20.82 4.08 5.21
N LYS A 403 -21.42 4.50 4.09
CA LYS A 403 -21.74 5.91 3.83
C LYS A 403 -23.21 6.12 3.44
N GLY A 404 -24.12 5.77 4.36
CA GLY A 404 -25.49 6.29 4.37
C GLY A 404 -26.50 5.62 3.42
N LEU A 405 -26.21 4.41 2.94
CA LEU A 405 -27.19 3.52 2.29
C LEU A 405 -27.58 2.37 3.24
N THR A 406 -28.77 1.81 3.07
CA THR A 406 -29.26 0.65 3.82
C THR A 406 -29.76 -0.43 2.86
N VAL A 407 -29.65 -1.69 3.29
CA VAL A 407 -30.12 -2.85 2.54
C VAL A 407 -31.02 -3.72 3.41
N SER A 408 -32.03 -4.31 2.80
CA SER A 408 -32.75 -5.47 3.34
C SER A 408 -32.69 -6.60 2.34
N ALA A 409 -32.66 -7.85 2.79
CA ALA A 409 -32.58 -8.99 1.89
C ALA A 409 -33.36 -10.20 2.42
N ARG A 410 -33.86 -11.00 1.48
CA ARG A 410 -34.53 -12.28 1.72
C ARG A 410 -34.02 -13.32 0.74
N TRP A 411 -34.13 -14.59 1.09
CA TRP A 411 -33.67 -15.65 0.20
C TRP A 411 -34.61 -16.86 0.20
N GLN A 412 -34.39 -17.75 -0.76
CA GLN A 412 -34.99 -19.07 -0.81
C GLN A 412 -34.06 -20.08 -1.48
N ALA A 413 -34.14 -21.34 -1.07
CA ALA A 413 -33.44 -22.43 -1.74
C ALA A 413 -34.08 -22.74 -3.11
N THR A 414 -33.24 -23.05 -4.10
CA THR A 414 -33.68 -23.56 -5.42
C THR A 414 -33.22 -25.00 -5.59
N ALA A 415 -33.60 -25.65 -6.70
CA ALA A 415 -33.17 -27.03 -6.96
C ALA A 415 -31.63 -27.14 -7.13
N SER A 416 -31.01 -26.11 -7.72
CA SER A 416 -29.60 -26.09 -8.14
C SER A 416 -28.72 -25.11 -7.37
N GLY A 417 -29.27 -24.35 -6.43
CA GLY A 417 -28.54 -23.36 -5.64
C GLY A 417 -29.50 -22.55 -4.75
N TYR A 418 -29.54 -21.24 -4.91
CA TYR A 418 -30.40 -20.35 -4.12
C TYR A 418 -30.72 -19.06 -4.86
N ALA A 419 -31.84 -18.44 -4.51
CA ALA A 419 -32.22 -17.11 -4.98
C ALA A 419 -32.21 -16.13 -3.80
N LEU A 420 -31.65 -14.95 -4.01
CA LEU A 420 -31.58 -13.86 -3.05
C LEU A 420 -32.15 -12.59 -3.67
N VAL A 421 -32.97 -11.87 -2.91
CA VAL A 421 -33.50 -10.56 -3.31
C VAL A 421 -33.00 -9.54 -2.30
N ALA A 422 -32.26 -8.54 -2.76
CA ALA A 422 -31.81 -7.41 -1.95
C ALA A 422 -32.50 -6.12 -2.40
N GLU A 423 -33.02 -5.35 -1.45
CA GLU A 423 -33.63 -4.04 -1.67
C GLU A 423 -32.78 -2.98 -0.98
N VAL A 424 -32.23 -2.06 -1.79
CA VAL A 424 -31.37 -0.95 -1.32
C VAL A 424 -32.17 0.34 -1.37
N ALA A 425 -32.26 1.02 -0.23
CA ALA A 425 -32.90 2.33 -0.13
C ALA A 425 -31.98 3.42 -0.71
N LEU A 426 -32.49 4.15 -1.70
CA LEU A 426 -31.78 5.23 -2.38
C LEU A 426 -32.22 6.60 -1.84
N PRO A 427 -31.32 7.60 -1.88
CA PRO A 427 -31.70 8.99 -1.63
C PRO A 427 -32.77 9.48 -2.60
N ALA A 428 -33.67 10.35 -2.12
CA ALA A 428 -34.66 10.97 -2.99
C ALA A 428 -33.99 11.75 -4.14
N GLY A 429 -34.52 11.59 -5.36
CA GLY A 429 -33.99 12.24 -6.56
C GLY A 429 -32.73 11.58 -7.15
N THR A 430 -32.43 10.33 -6.76
CA THR A 430 -31.34 9.56 -7.38
C THR A 430 -31.75 9.18 -8.81
N THR A 431 -31.05 9.72 -9.81
CA THR A 431 -31.25 9.42 -11.24
C THR A 431 -30.23 8.43 -11.80
N GLU A 432 -29.13 8.20 -11.07
CA GLU A 432 -28.11 7.20 -11.41
C GLU A 432 -27.59 6.54 -10.14
N ALA A 433 -27.36 5.23 -10.21
CA ALA A 433 -26.65 4.47 -9.20
C ALA A 433 -25.60 3.58 -9.87
N ALA A 434 -24.48 3.36 -9.20
CA ALA A 434 -23.46 2.41 -9.63
C ALA A 434 -23.43 1.22 -8.67
N LEU A 435 -23.33 -0.01 -9.18
CA LEU A 435 -23.23 -1.20 -8.33
C LEU A 435 -22.40 -2.32 -8.95
N ASP A 436 -21.96 -3.25 -8.09
CA ASP A 436 -21.46 -4.55 -8.49
C ASP A 436 -22.01 -5.64 -7.56
N VAL A 437 -22.12 -6.86 -8.10
CA VAL A 437 -22.62 -8.05 -7.40
C VAL A 437 -21.56 -9.13 -7.51
N ILE A 438 -21.13 -9.65 -6.36
CA ILE A 438 -20.15 -10.73 -6.30
C ILE A 438 -20.78 -11.93 -5.60
N VAL A 439 -20.93 -13.05 -6.30
CA VAL A 439 -21.44 -14.29 -5.72
C VAL A 439 -20.27 -15.12 -5.21
N ASN A 440 -20.20 -15.34 -3.90
CA ASN A 440 -19.21 -16.22 -3.28
C ASN A 440 -19.58 -17.68 -3.52
N GLU A 441 -18.58 -18.48 -3.86
CA GLU A 441 -18.78 -19.84 -4.33
C GLU A 441 -17.84 -20.80 -3.59
N THR A 442 -18.40 -21.89 -3.06
CA THR A 442 -17.69 -22.85 -2.21
C THR A 442 -18.29 -24.26 -2.34
N ALA A 443 -17.60 -25.27 -1.80
CA ALA A 443 -18.01 -26.66 -1.86
C ALA A 443 -17.92 -27.34 -0.47
N PRO A 444 -18.68 -28.42 -0.22
CA PRO A 444 -18.61 -29.17 1.01
C PRO A 444 -17.17 -29.63 1.34
N GLY A 445 -16.78 -29.50 2.60
CA GLY A 445 -15.46 -29.92 3.09
C GLY A 445 -14.32 -28.93 2.82
N ARG A 446 -14.59 -27.76 2.24
CA ARG A 446 -13.61 -26.69 2.09
C ARG A 446 -13.69 -25.70 3.26
N GLU A 447 -12.52 -25.26 3.71
CA GLU A 447 -12.39 -24.17 4.70
C GLU A 447 -12.43 -22.79 4.04
N ARG A 448 -12.13 -22.70 2.72
CA ARG A 448 -12.08 -21.46 1.94
C ARG A 448 -12.97 -21.55 0.69
N ARG A 449 -13.52 -20.40 0.30
CA ARG A 449 -14.23 -20.24 -0.98
C ARG A 449 -13.36 -20.73 -2.14
N ARG A 450 -13.99 -21.39 -3.12
CA ARG A 450 -13.30 -21.92 -4.31
C ARG A 450 -13.35 -20.96 -5.51
N GLY A 451 -14.29 -20.03 -5.50
CA GLY A 451 -14.41 -19.03 -6.55
C GLY A 451 -15.37 -17.90 -6.23
N GLN A 452 -15.50 -16.97 -7.18
CA GLN A 452 -16.54 -15.95 -7.16
C GLN A 452 -17.05 -15.67 -8.58
N LEU A 453 -18.33 -15.33 -8.73
CA LEU A 453 -18.86 -14.72 -9.96
C LEU A 453 -18.98 -13.21 -9.75
N VAL A 454 -18.34 -12.41 -10.59
CA VAL A 454 -18.29 -10.94 -10.49
C VAL A 454 -19.07 -10.34 -11.65
N LEU A 455 -20.12 -9.56 -11.36
CA LEU A 455 -20.97 -8.95 -12.36
C LEU A 455 -20.17 -8.02 -13.29
N SER A 456 -19.24 -7.22 -12.76
CA SER A 456 -18.31 -6.39 -13.54
C SER A 456 -17.22 -7.15 -14.33
N SER A 457 -17.32 -8.48 -14.46
CA SER A 457 -16.30 -9.40 -15.02
C SER A 457 -15.15 -9.72 -14.05
N ALA A 458 -14.47 -10.85 -14.29
CA ALA A 458 -13.31 -11.30 -13.50
C ALA A 458 -12.21 -11.94 -14.36
N ARG A 459 -12.15 -11.63 -15.66
CA ARG A 459 -11.25 -12.32 -16.59
C ARG A 459 -9.78 -12.17 -16.17
N GLY A 460 -9.13 -13.31 -15.88
CA GLY A 460 -7.72 -13.35 -15.47
C GLY A 460 -7.49 -13.06 -13.97
N GLU A 461 -8.55 -12.91 -13.18
CA GLU A 461 -8.45 -12.61 -11.76
C GLU A 461 -8.43 -13.88 -10.89
N PHE A 462 -7.76 -13.77 -9.74
CA PHE A 462 -7.70 -14.81 -8.72
C PHE A 462 -8.29 -14.32 -7.41
N VAL A 463 -8.98 -15.22 -6.68
CA VAL A 463 -9.70 -14.91 -5.43
C VAL A 463 -8.75 -14.63 -4.26
N TYR A 464 -7.52 -15.16 -4.28
CA TYR A 464 -6.54 -15.13 -3.16
C TYR A 464 -6.09 -13.74 -2.67
N LEU A 465 -6.68 -12.67 -3.20
CA LEU A 465 -6.26 -11.28 -2.97
C LEU A 465 -7.42 -10.30 -2.80
N ARG A 466 -8.66 -10.78 -2.82
CA ARG A 466 -9.87 -9.94 -2.78
C ARG A 466 -10.82 -10.51 -1.74
N GLY A 467 -10.75 -9.96 -0.53
CA GLY A 467 -11.75 -10.14 0.51
C GLY A 467 -13.06 -9.47 0.14
N ASP A 468 -13.58 -8.70 1.07
CA ASP A 468 -14.67 -7.76 0.85
C ASP A 468 -14.17 -6.40 0.28
N ARG A 469 -12.95 -6.35 -0.23
CA ARG A 469 -12.36 -5.16 -0.85
C ARG A 469 -12.71 -5.10 -2.33
N HIS A 470 -13.62 -4.20 -2.70
CA HIS A 470 -13.98 -3.91 -4.08
C HIS A 470 -13.66 -2.45 -4.45
N ASP A 471 -13.34 -2.20 -5.72
CA ASP A 471 -12.96 -0.88 -6.22
C ASP A 471 -14.19 -0.15 -6.75
N VAL A 472 -14.42 1.10 -6.32
CA VAL A 472 -15.53 1.93 -6.78
C VAL A 472 -15.47 2.16 -8.28
N ALA A 473 -14.27 2.21 -8.88
CA ALA A 473 -14.09 2.38 -10.31
C ALA A 473 -14.61 1.19 -11.15
N ARG A 474 -14.92 0.06 -10.50
CA ARG A 474 -15.44 -1.15 -11.17
C ARG A 474 -16.95 -1.27 -11.18
N LEU A 475 -17.65 -0.41 -10.45
CA LEU A 475 -19.11 -0.49 -10.37
C LEU A 475 -19.73 -0.20 -11.75
N LEU A 476 -20.66 -1.05 -12.17
CA LEU A 476 -21.47 -0.81 -13.37
C LEU A 476 -22.46 0.31 -13.08
N ARG A 477 -22.66 1.23 -14.03
CA ARG A 477 -23.60 2.35 -13.90
C ARG A 477 -24.99 1.98 -14.39
N PHE A 478 -26.01 2.44 -13.69
CA PHE A 478 -27.42 2.20 -13.98
C PHE A 478 -28.20 3.50 -13.96
N THR A 479 -28.87 3.81 -15.07
CA THR A 479 -29.78 4.94 -15.17
C THR A 479 -31.13 4.56 -14.57
N ILE A 480 -31.54 5.29 -13.55
CA ILE A 480 -32.86 5.20 -12.94
C ILE A 480 -33.73 6.20 -13.67
N ALA A 481 -34.55 5.70 -14.61
CA ALA A 481 -35.41 6.56 -15.41
C ALA A 481 -36.34 7.37 -14.50
N ASP A 482 -36.44 8.68 -14.76
CA ASP A 482 -37.55 9.50 -14.28
C ASP A 482 -38.83 8.93 -14.91
N ALA A 483 -39.82 8.59 -14.07
CA ALA A 483 -41.12 8.13 -14.53
C ALA A 483 -41.87 9.19 -15.34
#